data_AF-A0ABC8TRJ9-F1
#
_entry.id   AF-A0ABC8TRJ9-F1
#
_cell.length_a   1.000
_cell.length_b   1.000
_cell.length_c   1.000
_cell.angle_alpha   90.00
_cell.angle_beta   90.00
_cell.angle_gamma   90.00
#
_symmetry.space_group_name_H-M   'P 1'
#
loop_
_entity.id
_entity.type
_entity.pdbx_description
1 polymer ?
#
loop_
_entity_poly.entity_id
_entity_poly.type
_entity_poly.pdbx_seq_one_letter_code
_entity_poly.pdbx_strand_id
1 'polypeptide(L)'
;MLQEPGDIEAEFAQIGVKRVVKKFLTFRTPGPFHFPKGKGFGDSPDAPIVLPSWLSEEDVNYYASKFEKNGFTGGVNYYRSIDINSELTAPWIGAQVKVPVKFIVGDLDLTYHIPGTKEYIHNGGFLKDVPLLEKVVVMEGAAHFINQEKAEEINKHIYDFFQKF
;
A
#
# COMPACT_ATOMS: atom_id res chain seq x y z
N MET A 1 -7.03 -16.48 -1.49
CA MET A 1 -6.85 -16.58 -0.02
C MET A 1 -7.97 -15.75 0.57
N LEU A 2 -9.12 -16.36 0.83
CA LEU A 2 -10.27 -15.64 1.36
C LEU A 2 -10.02 -15.34 2.84
N GLN A 3 -9.97 -14.07 3.18
CA GLN A 3 -9.83 -13.62 4.56
C GLN A 3 -11.22 -13.71 5.22
N GLU A 4 -11.35 -14.56 6.24
CA GLU A 4 -12.63 -14.77 6.93
C GLU A 4 -13.13 -13.46 7.59
N PRO A 5 -14.41 -13.08 7.40
CA PRO A 5 -14.99 -11.91 8.05
C PRO A 5 -14.81 -11.92 9.57
N GLY A 6 -14.18 -10.85 10.10
CA GLY A 6 -13.98 -10.66 11.54
C GLY A 6 -12.65 -11.17 12.08
N ASP A 7 -11.94 -12.06 11.37
CA ASP A 7 -10.69 -12.65 11.89
C ASP A 7 -9.60 -11.58 12.10
N ILE A 8 -9.28 -10.77 11.08
CA ILE A 8 -8.26 -9.73 11.20
C ILE A 8 -8.74 -8.53 12.03
N GLU A 9 -10.03 -8.23 12.02
CA GLU A 9 -10.59 -7.16 12.86
C GLU A 9 -10.48 -7.50 14.35
N ALA A 10 -10.68 -8.77 14.74
CA ALA A 10 -10.47 -9.23 16.11
C ALA A 10 -9.00 -9.10 16.54
N GLU A 11 -8.06 -9.44 15.66
CA GLU A 11 -6.62 -9.22 15.92
C GLU A 11 -6.31 -7.74 16.11
N PHE A 12 -6.80 -6.86 15.22
CA PHE A 12 -6.59 -5.42 15.34
C PHE A 12 -7.22 -4.82 16.60
N ALA A 13 -8.37 -5.33 17.02
CA ALA A 13 -9.01 -4.92 18.27
C ALA A 13 -8.13 -5.22 19.49
N GLN A 14 -7.43 -6.36 19.51
CA GLN A 14 -6.50 -6.72 20.59
C GLN A 14 -5.23 -5.85 20.59
N ILE A 15 -4.74 -5.45 19.41
CA ILE A 15 -3.53 -4.62 19.26
C ILE A 15 -3.81 -3.15 19.60
N GLY A 16 -5.02 -2.67 19.34
CA GLY A 16 -5.44 -1.29 19.50
C GLY A 16 -5.22 -0.45 18.23
N VAL A 17 -6.25 0.33 17.87
CA VAL A 17 -6.33 1.06 16.59
C VAL A 17 -5.11 1.95 16.34
N LYS A 18 -4.73 2.78 17.32
CA LYS A 18 -3.58 3.69 17.19
C LYS A 18 -2.28 2.94 16.89
N ARG A 19 -2.07 1.77 17.53
CA ARG A 19 -0.87 0.95 17.31
C ARG A 19 -0.87 0.29 15.93
N VAL A 20 -2.03 -0.19 15.47
CA VAL A 20 -2.21 -0.72 14.10
C VAL A 20 -1.88 0.36 13.05
N VAL A 21 -2.42 1.57 13.21
CA VAL A 21 -2.13 2.72 12.33
C VAL A 21 -0.63 3.03 12.31
N LYS A 22 0.02 3.12 13.48
CA LYS A 22 1.47 3.32 13.55
C LYS A 22 2.22 2.21 12.81
N LYS A 23 1.91 0.94 13.07
CA LYS A 23 2.57 -0.20 12.42
C LYS A 23 2.44 -0.16 10.90
N PHE A 24 1.28 0.22 10.37
CA PHE A 24 1.11 0.38 8.94
C PHE A 24 1.94 1.55 8.39
N LEU A 25 1.77 2.75 8.92
CA LEU A 25 2.41 3.95 8.39
C LEU A 25 3.94 3.93 8.54
N THR A 26 4.48 3.20 9.52
CA THR A 26 5.93 3.08 9.72
C THR A 26 6.53 1.81 9.11
N PHE A 27 5.79 1.04 8.32
CA PHE A 27 6.31 -0.20 7.73
C PHE A 27 7.28 0.09 6.59
N ARG A 28 8.49 -0.46 6.70
CA ARG A 28 9.60 -0.24 5.75
C ARG A 28 10.31 -1.53 5.32
N THR A 29 9.84 -2.69 5.79
CA THR A 29 10.45 -3.96 5.42
C THR A 29 10.05 -4.29 3.98
N PRO A 30 11.01 -4.52 3.06
CA PRO A 30 10.72 -4.79 1.65
C PRO A 30 10.21 -6.22 1.45
N GLY A 31 8.99 -6.49 1.93
CA GLY A 31 8.35 -7.80 1.93
C GLY A 31 6.94 -7.72 2.51
N PRO A 32 6.14 -8.80 2.39
CA PRO A 32 4.73 -8.75 2.76
C PRO A 32 4.53 -8.58 4.27
N PHE A 33 3.39 -7.99 4.64
CA PHE A 33 2.90 -8.11 6.01
C PHE A 33 2.56 -9.57 6.31
N HIS A 34 3.10 -10.06 7.41
CA HIS A 34 2.75 -11.37 7.93
C HIS A 34 1.89 -11.17 9.17
N PHE A 35 0.66 -11.71 9.14
CA PHE A 35 -0.27 -11.70 10.26
C PHE A 35 -0.50 -13.12 10.76
N PRO A 36 0.46 -13.75 11.47
CA PRO A 36 0.23 -15.05 12.07
C PRO A 36 -0.91 -14.95 13.08
N LYS A 37 -1.86 -15.89 13.00
CA LYS A 37 -3.03 -15.94 13.88
C LYS A 37 -2.59 -15.95 15.35
N GLY A 38 -3.18 -15.05 16.14
CA GLY A 38 -2.89 -14.83 17.56
C GLY A 38 -1.61 -14.06 17.84
N LYS A 39 -0.91 -13.54 16.83
CA LYS A 39 0.38 -12.84 16.99
C LYS A 39 0.38 -11.43 16.41
N GLY A 40 -0.70 -10.98 15.78
CA GLY A 40 -0.74 -9.66 15.15
C GLY A 40 0.44 -9.40 14.22
N PHE A 41 1.24 -8.37 14.52
CA PHE A 41 2.46 -8.01 13.76
C PHE A 41 3.72 -8.79 14.17
N GLY A 42 3.64 -9.76 15.09
CA GLY A 42 4.76 -10.59 15.53
C GLY A 42 5.66 -9.98 16.60
N ASP A 43 5.54 -8.68 16.87
CA ASP A 43 6.31 -7.98 17.91
C ASP A 43 5.62 -8.00 19.28
N SER A 44 6.39 -7.73 20.34
CA SER A 44 5.83 -7.50 21.67
C SER A 44 4.78 -6.37 21.66
N PRO A 45 3.65 -6.51 22.38
CA PRO A 45 2.63 -5.47 22.51
C PRO A 45 3.18 -4.12 22.99
N ASP A 46 4.22 -4.14 23.83
CA ASP A 46 4.80 -2.93 24.43
C ASP A 46 6.01 -2.38 23.66
N ALA A 47 6.40 -3.01 22.54
CA ALA A 47 7.54 -2.52 21.75
C ALA A 47 7.27 -1.07 21.27
N PRO A 48 8.18 -0.12 21.53
CA PRO A 48 7.99 1.26 21.10
C PRO A 48 7.99 1.36 19.58
N ILE A 49 7.15 2.24 19.02
CA ILE A 49 7.14 2.56 17.59
C ILE A 49 7.64 3.99 17.44
N VAL A 50 8.85 4.13 16.90
CA VAL A 50 9.45 5.43 16.59
C VAL A 50 8.82 5.94 15.30
N LEU A 51 8.23 7.13 15.36
CA LEU A 51 7.66 7.77 14.18
C LEU A 51 8.79 8.40 13.33
N PRO A 52 8.75 8.23 12.00
CA PRO A 52 9.67 8.95 11.12
C PRO A 52 9.35 10.45 11.12
N SER A 53 10.30 11.28 10.69
CA SER A 53 10.17 12.75 10.72
C SER A 53 9.01 13.31 9.90
N TRP A 54 8.50 12.55 8.92
CA TRP A 54 7.37 12.94 8.08
C TRP A 54 6.00 12.62 8.70
N LEU A 55 5.96 11.87 9.80
CA LEU A 55 4.71 11.42 10.44
C LEU A 55 4.64 11.93 11.88
N SER A 56 3.72 12.85 12.16
CA SER A 56 3.53 13.37 13.51
C SER A 56 2.59 12.50 14.35
N GLU A 57 2.60 12.67 15.67
CA GLU A 57 1.58 12.07 16.55
C GLU A 57 0.17 12.60 16.24
N GLU A 58 0.06 13.84 15.75
CA GLU A 58 -1.23 14.43 15.35
C GLU A 58 -1.81 13.69 14.13
N ASP A 59 -1.00 13.44 13.10
CA ASP A 59 -1.42 12.68 11.92
C ASP A 59 -1.87 11.27 12.32
N VAL A 60 -1.09 10.58 13.16
CA VAL A 60 -1.44 9.26 13.68
C VAL A 60 -2.77 9.32 14.44
N ASN A 61 -2.98 10.31 15.31
CA ASN A 61 -4.21 10.47 16.06
C ASN A 61 -5.40 10.75 15.14
N TYR A 62 -5.19 11.55 14.08
CA TYR A 62 -6.22 11.80 13.07
C TYR A 62 -6.69 10.49 12.44
N TYR A 63 -5.79 9.69 11.89
CA TYR A 63 -6.13 8.40 11.29
C TYR A 63 -6.77 7.44 12.31
N ALA A 64 -6.18 7.34 13.51
CA ALA A 64 -6.70 6.48 14.57
C ALA A 64 -8.15 6.83 14.92
N SER A 65 -8.48 8.13 15.06
CA SER A 65 -9.85 8.56 15.37
C SER A 65 -10.88 8.13 14.31
N LYS A 66 -10.48 8.07 13.03
CA LYS A 66 -11.36 7.62 11.94
C LYS A 66 -11.59 6.12 11.99
N PHE A 67 -10.53 5.34 12.25
CA PHE A 67 -10.64 3.89 12.37
C PHE A 67 -11.32 3.45 13.67
N GLU A 68 -11.19 4.21 14.76
CA GLU A 68 -11.94 3.97 16.00
C GLU A 68 -13.44 4.15 15.78
N LYS A 69 -13.84 5.18 15.02
CA LYS A 69 -15.25 5.44 14.72
C LYS A 69 -15.86 4.43 13.75
N ASN A 70 -15.11 4.04 12.71
CA ASN A 70 -15.67 3.30 11.57
C ASN A 70 -15.24 1.82 11.51
N GLY A 71 -14.24 1.42 12.31
CA GLY A 71 -13.61 0.11 12.23
C GLY A 71 -12.75 -0.09 10.98
N PHE A 72 -12.14 -1.28 10.86
CA PHE A 72 -11.29 -1.66 9.72
C PHE A 72 -12.03 -2.47 8.64
N THR A 73 -13.22 -3.01 8.94
CA THR A 73 -13.96 -3.93 8.07
C THR A 73 -14.16 -3.38 6.66
N GLY A 74 -14.51 -2.10 6.52
CA GLY A 74 -14.70 -1.48 5.20
C GLY A 74 -13.45 -1.56 4.33
N GLY A 75 -12.27 -1.24 4.87
CA GLY A 75 -11.00 -1.36 4.13
C GLY A 75 -10.60 -2.81 3.88
N VAL A 76 -10.80 -3.69 4.86
CA VAL A 76 -10.48 -5.12 4.73
C VAL A 76 -11.36 -5.82 3.68
N ASN A 77 -12.60 -5.39 3.50
CA ASN A 77 -13.51 -5.98 2.52
C ASN A 77 -12.98 -5.90 1.07
N TYR A 78 -12.10 -4.95 0.73
CA TYR A 78 -11.45 -4.91 -0.59
C TYR A 78 -10.55 -6.12 -0.84
N TYR A 79 -9.93 -6.68 0.20
CA TYR A 79 -9.13 -7.89 0.10
C TYR A 79 -10.01 -9.14 0.00
N ARG A 80 -11.15 -9.15 0.69
CA ARG A 80 -12.16 -10.22 0.61
C ARG A 80 -12.78 -10.32 -0.78
N SER A 81 -12.81 -9.23 -1.53
CA SER A 81 -13.37 -9.18 -2.88
C SER A 81 -12.37 -9.49 -4.00
N ILE A 82 -11.10 -9.82 -3.71
CA ILE A 82 -10.11 -10.09 -4.77
C ILE A 82 -10.56 -11.22 -5.70
N ASP A 83 -11.09 -12.32 -5.16
CA ASP A 83 -11.51 -13.48 -5.97
C ASP A 83 -12.69 -13.10 -6.89
N ILE A 84 -13.73 -12.44 -6.36
CA ILE A 84 -14.87 -11.98 -7.18
C ILE A 84 -14.46 -10.88 -8.17
N ASN A 85 -13.53 -9.98 -7.81
CA ASN A 85 -12.98 -9.00 -8.74
C ASN A 85 -12.27 -9.71 -9.90
N SER A 86 -11.56 -10.80 -9.66
CA SER A 86 -10.93 -11.60 -10.72
C SER A 86 -11.96 -12.20 -11.67
N GLU A 87 -13.07 -12.75 -11.15
CA GLU A 87 -14.15 -13.29 -11.98
C GLU A 87 -14.84 -12.19 -12.80
N LEU A 88 -15.20 -11.09 -12.14
CA LEU A 88 -15.87 -9.97 -12.78
C LEU A 88 -14.99 -9.29 -13.83
N THR A 89 -13.66 -9.31 -13.66
CA THR A 89 -12.73 -8.68 -14.61
C THR A 89 -12.30 -9.59 -15.77
N ALA A 90 -12.81 -10.83 -15.85
CA ALA A 90 -12.51 -11.75 -16.95
C ALA A 90 -12.74 -11.18 -18.37
N PRO A 91 -13.77 -10.35 -18.64
CA PRO A 91 -13.95 -9.74 -19.97
C PRO A 91 -12.80 -8.84 -20.44
N TRP A 92 -11.92 -8.38 -19.53
CA TRP A 92 -10.81 -7.49 -19.84
C TRP A 92 -9.46 -8.21 -19.98
N ILE A 93 -9.45 -9.55 -19.96
CA ILE A 93 -8.21 -10.32 -20.18
C ILE A 93 -7.61 -9.95 -21.54
N GLY A 94 -6.35 -9.49 -21.53
CA GLY A 94 -5.62 -9.06 -22.72
C GLY A 94 -5.92 -7.63 -23.19
N ALA A 95 -6.85 -6.91 -22.54
CA ALA A 95 -7.08 -5.50 -22.80
C ALA A 95 -5.89 -4.64 -22.34
N GLN A 96 -5.62 -3.56 -23.06
CA GLN A 96 -4.57 -2.61 -22.73
C GLN A 96 -5.16 -1.33 -22.13
N VAL A 97 -4.45 -0.74 -21.17
CA VAL A 97 -4.76 0.59 -20.65
C VAL A 97 -4.23 1.65 -21.64
N LYS A 98 -5.14 2.45 -22.21
CA LYS A 98 -4.84 3.43 -23.27
C LYS A 98 -4.72 4.88 -22.80
N VAL A 99 -4.72 5.12 -21.50
CA VAL A 99 -4.46 6.46 -20.94
C VAL A 99 -2.95 6.65 -20.73
N PRO A 100 -2.40 7.87 -20.88
CA PRO A 100 -1.04 8.17 -20.44
C PRO A 100 -0.86 7.91 -18.94
N VAL A 101 0.21 7.21 -18.55
CA VAL A 101 0.45 6.82 -17.16
C VAL A 101 1.86 7.18 -16.73
N LYS A 102 1.98 7.73 -15.52
CA LYS A 102 3.23 7.83 -14.77
C LYS A 102 3.12 6.97 -13.52
N PHE A 103 4.00 5.97 -13.41
CA PHE A 103 4.06 5.08 -12.25
C PHE A 103 5.29 5.41 -11.40
N ILE A 104 5.06 5.57 -10.09
CA ILE A 104 6.07 5.95 -9.10
C ILE A 104 5.92 5.01 -7.91
N VAL A 105 7.03 4.44 -7.43
CA VAL A 105 7.02 3.49 -6.32
C VAL A 105 8.25 3.69 -5.43
N GLY A 106 8.10 3.46 -4.12
CA GLY A 106 9.22 3.43 -3.19
C GLY A 106 10.07 2.16 -3.37
N ASP A 107 11.39 2.29 -3.25
CA ASP A 107 12.31 1.14 -3.33
C ASP A 107 12.20 0.16 -2.14
N LEU A 108 11.52 0.54 -1.06
CA LEU A 108 11.21 -0.31 0.09
C LEU A 108 9.73 -0.71 0.16
N ASP A 109 8.93 -0.34 -0.84
CA ASP A 109 7.51 -0.69 -0.89
C ASP A 109 7.32 -2.21 -0.92
N LEU A 110 6.50 -2.74 -0.02
CA LEU A 110 6.19 -4.16 0.04
C LEU A 110 5.63 -4.73 -1.26
N THR A 111 4.79 -3.96 -1.97
CA THR A 111 4.14 -4.37 -3.21
C THR A 111 5.15 -4.51 -4.34
N TYR A 112 6.19 -3.66 -4.32
CA TYR A 112 7.34 -3.72 -5.22
C TYR A 112 8.24 -4.94 -4.96
N HIS A 113 8.07 -5.63 -3.82
CA HIS A 113 8.81 -6.83 -3.43
C HIS A 113 7.95 -8.11 -3.47
N ILE A 114 6.71 -8.03 -3.96
CA ILE A 114 5.94 -9.24 -4.28
C ILE A 114 6.68 -9.98 -5.40
N PRO A 115 6.85 -11.31 -5.30
CA PRO A 115 7.54 -12.09 -6.32
C PRO A 115 6.97 -11.85 -7.72
N GLY A 116 7.82 -11.53 -8.69
CA GLY A 116 7.42 -11.25 -10.07
C GLY A 116 7.09 -9.78 -10.38
N THR A 117 6.86 -8.93 -9.36
CA THR A 117 6.47 -7.52 -9.59
C THR A 117 7.58 -6.72 -10.28
N LYS A 118 8.84 -6.84 -9.84
CA LYS A 118 9.95 -6.09 -10.44
C LYS A 118 10.19 -6.53 -11.88
N GLU A 119 10.13 -7.82 -12.13
CA GLU A 119 10.27 -8.39 -13.47
C GLU A 119 9.14 -7.90 -14.39
N TYR A 120 7.89 -7.89 -13.91
CA TYR A 120 6.77 -7.35 -14.67
C TYR A 120 6.94 -5.87 -15.02
N ILE A 121 7.31 -5.05 -14.03
CA ILE A 121 7.49 -3.60 -14.18
C ILE A 121 8.63 -3.27 -15.15
N HIS A 122 9.79 -3.92 -15.00
CA HIS A 122 11.02 -3.50 -15.69
C HIS A 122 11.34 -4.31 -16.95
N ASN A 123 10.84 -5.55 -17.08
CA ASN A 123 11.17 -6.42 -18.22
C ASN A 123 10.09 -6.38 -19.32
N GLY A 124 9.32 -5.28 -19.40
CA GLY A 124 8.42 -4.99 -20.51
C GLY A 124 6.98 -5.51 -20.38
N GLY A 125 6.67 -6.30 -19.34
CA GLY A 125 5.29 -6.75 -19.08
C GLY A 125 4.34 -5.56 -18.85
N PHE A 126 4.73 -4.64 -17.97
CA PHE A 126 3.92 -3.47 -17.65
C PHE A 126 3.75 -2.53 -18.84
N LEU A 127 4.82 -2.28 -19.61
CA LEU A 127 4.76 -1.47 -20.82
C LEU A 127 3.88 -2.11 -21.91
N LYS A 128 3.85 -3.45 -22.00
CA LYS A 128 2.98 -4.16 -22.93
C LYS A 128 1.50 -3.95 -22.60
N ASP A 129 1.13 -3.96 -21.32
CA ASP A 129 -0.25 -3.79 -20.88
C ASP A 129 -0.67 -2.31 -20.80
N VAL A 130 0.30 -1.40 -20.63
CA VAL A 130 0.12 0.06 -20.58
C VAL A 130 1.03 0.75 -21.61
N PRO A 131 0.66 0.79 -22.90
CA PRO A 131 1.56 1.26 -23.98
C PRO A 131 1.97 2.74 -23.90
N LEU A 132 1.25 3.55 -23.11
CA LEU A 132 1.55 4.97 -22.87
C LEU A 132 2.16 5.23 -21.49
N LEU A 133 2.79 4.21 -20.90
CA LEU A 133 3.53 4.31 -19.65
C LEU A 133 4.83 5.11 -19.86
N GLU A 134 5.00 6.20 -19.12
CA GLU A 134 6.28 6.90 -19.02
C GLU A 134 7.31 6.06 -18.24
N LYS A 135 8.58 6.45 -18.32
CA LYS A 135 9.64 5.80 -17.54
C LYS A 135 9.24 5.71 -16.06
N VAL A 136 9.23 4.49 -15.54
CA VAL A 136 8.95 4.19 -14.13
C VAL A 136 9.95 4.91 -13.24
N VAL A 137 9.45 5.53 -12.18
CA VAL A 137 10.27 6.17 -11.15
C VAL A 137 10.30 5.27 -9.91
N VAL A 138 11.51 4.90 -9.49
CA VAL A 138 11.76 4.20 -8.23
C VAL A 138 12.42 5.20 -7.27
N MET A 139 11.78 5.48 -6.15
CA MET A 139 12.24 6.45 -5.16
C MET A 139 13.12 5.74 -4.12
N GLU A 140 14.42 6.00 -4.17
CA GLU A 140 15.40 5.40 -3.27
C GLU A 140 15.18 5.83 -1.80
N GLY A 141 15.25 4.86 -0.90
CA GLY A 141 15.02 5.02 0.53
C GLY A 141 13.57 5.29 0.93
N ALA A 142 12.58 5.19 0.04
CA ALA A 142 11.17 5.45 0.33
C ALA A 142 10.37 4.14 0.43
N ALA A 143 9.45 4.07 1.40
CA ALA A 143 8.60 2.90 1.60
C ALA A 143 7.24 3.05 0.90
N HIS A 144 6.16 2.55 1.49
CA HIS A 144 4.86 2.46 0.85
C HIS A 144 4.13 3.80 0.69
N PHE A 145 4.22 4.69 1.68
CA PHE A 145 3.47 5.95 1.73
C PHE A 145 4.25 7.12 1.13
N ILE A 146 4.76 6.96 -0.11
CA ILE A 146 5.64 7.93 -0.79
C ILE A 146 5.05 9.34 -0.86
N ASN A 147 3.73 9.47 -0.95
CA ASN A 147 3.02 10.74 -1.02
C ASN A 147 3.04 11.52 0.30
N GLN A 148 3.31 10.87 1.44
CA GLN A 148 3.55 11.52 2.73
C GLN A 148 5.06 11.62 2.99
N GLU A 149 5.80 10.53 2.79
CA GLU A 149 7.24 10.45 3.06
C GLU A 149 8.07 11.40 2.19
N LYS A 150 7.70 11.55 0.92
CA LYS A 150 8.39 12.35 -0.10
C LYS A 150 7.43 13.31 -0.80
N ALA A 151 6.58 13.98 -0.02
CA ALA A 151 5.49 14.81 -0.51
C ALA A 151 5.91 15.83 -1.59
N GLU A 152 7.02 16.56 -1.39
CA GLU A 152 7.51 17.55 -2.35
C GLU A 152 7.96 16.93 -3.69
N GLU A 153 8.67 15.80 -3.64
CA GLU A 153 9.13 15.08 -4.83
C GLU A 153 7.92 14.52 -5.61
N ILE A 154 6.91 14.00 -4.91
CA ILE A 154 5.65 13.53 -5.51
C ILE A 154 4.86 14.68 -6.14
N ASN A 155 4.70 15.80 -5.43
CA ASN A 155 4.02 16.99 -5.95
C ASN A 155 4.68 17.48 -7.24
N LYS A 156 6.01 17.53 -7.27
CA LYS A 156 6.78 17.89 -8.46
C LYS A 156 6.52 16.90 -9.60
N HIS A 157 6.55 15.60 -9.32
CA HIS A 157 6.30 14.58 -10.35
C HIS A 157 4.90 14.65 -10.94
N ILE A 158 3.88 14.95 -10.12
CA ILE A 158 2.50 15.15 -10.55
C ILE A 158 2.41 16.39 -11.44
N TYR A 159 2.93 17.52 -10.97
CA TYR A 159 2.91 18.78 -11.71
C TYR A 159 3.60 18.64 -13.08
N ASP A 160 4.84 18.15 -13.11
CA ASP A 160 5.62 17.97 -14.34
C ASP A 160 4.92 17.03 -15.34
N PHE A 161 4.17 16.03 -14.86
CA PHE A 161 3.44 15.11 -15.72
C PHE A 161 2.24 15.80 -16.38
N PHE A 162 1.44 16.53 -15.60
CA PHE A 162 0.26 17.22 -16.13
C PHE A 162 0.60 18.42 -17.02
N GLN A 163 1.76 19.07 -16.85
CA GLN A 163 2.24 20.14 -17.74
C GLN A 163 2.54 19.67 -19.18
N LYS A 164 2.50 18.36 -19.47
CA LYS A 164 2.71 17.81 -20.82
C LYS A 164 1.44 17.83 -21.69
N PHE A 165 0.29 18.16 -21.11
CA PHE A 165 -1.03 18.19 -21.74
C PHE A 165 -1.65 19.59 -21.62
#